data_AF-A0A3A1YD35-F1
#
_entry.id   AF-A0A3A1YD35-F1
#
_cell.length_a   1.000
_cell.length_b   1.000
_cell.length_c   1.000
_cell.angle_alpha   90.00
_cell.angle_beta   90.00
_cell.angle_gamma   90.00
#
_symmetry.space_group_name_H-M   'P 1'
#
loop_
_entity.id
_entity.type
_entity.pdbx_description
1 polymer ?
#
loop_
_entity_poly.entity_id
_entity_poly.type
_entity_poly.pdbx_seq_one_letter_code
_entity_poly.pdbx_strand_id
1 'polypeptide(L)'
;MTKKVNFSEASLEDLADSHVYVPDMDTDYHSYHTGKSIKTIKNPNPHLPTKVTNTLNLPPFCTATMNPGAGSTLTITYTAKEKLLEVFTLEKYINSFIGHKIVRDVEYLAQEIASEVALALDNEVKVEAEFILVGFKYGQSVHCQIEVNQAAIKLLKQEYKNKYLEFAQKAAQGQIPEFKDTQTFMERVAEQTASKCPVDHQALAQENAVVDNASSVTKDKKASKATKGKKGKGVDSNSPYADAKVCPFVPKEKAQPGAKCPVTGLSYEDVEE
;
A
#
# COMPACT_ATOMS: atom_id res chain seq x y z
N MET A 1 -26.84 30.91 -2.86
CA MET A 1 -26.31 30.12 -4.00
C MET A 1 -24.96 29.55 -3.58
N THR A 2 -24.89 28.27 -3.21
CA THR A 2 -23.65 27.58 -2.84
C THR A 2 -22.94 27.16 -4.11
N LYS A 3 -21.83 27.85 -4.44
CA LYS A 3 -20.95 27.47 -5.55
C LYS A 3 -20.31 26.13 -5.19
N LYS A 4 -20.67 25.05 -5.89
CA LYS A 4 -19.93 23.78 -5.82
C LYS A 4 -18.54 24.04 -6.40
N VAL A 5 -17.51 23.94 -5.57
CA VAL A 5 -16.13 23.96 -6.02
C VAL A 5 -15.84 22.57 -6.59
N ASN A 6 -15.49 22.51 -7.89
CA ASN A 6 -15.11 21.28 -8.54
C ASN A 6 -13.57 21.16 -8.50
N PHE A 7 -13.07 20.18 -7.74
CA PHE A 7 -11.62 19.93 -7.60
C PHE A 7 -11.08 18.96 -8.66
N SER A 8 -11.90 18.46 -9.57
CA SER A 8 -11.50 17.44 -10.56
C SER A 8 -10.53 17.94 -11.64
N GLU A 9 -10.31 19.25 -11.75
CA GLU A 9 -9.49 19.87 -12.80
C GLU A 9 -8.18 20.48 -12.27
N ALA A 10 -7.92 20.41 -10.96
CA ALA A 10 -6.67 20.88 -10.40
C ALA A 10 -5.56 19.87 -10.72
N SER A 11 -4.74 20.19 -11.72
CA SER A 11 -3.50 19.46 -12.03
C SER A 11 -2.62 19.43 -10.78
N LEU A 12 -2.47 18.26 -10.17
CA LEU A 12 -1.51 18.03 -9.11
C LEU A 12 -0.11 18.17 -9.73
N GLU A 13 0.67 19.11 -9.21
CA GLU A 13 2.06 19.38 -9.57
C GLU A 13 2.92 18.11 -9.49
N ASP A 14 4.09 18.16 -10.14
CA ASP A 14 5.09 17.08 -10.12
C ASP A 14 5.30 16.56 -8.69
N LEU A 15 5.36 15.23 -8.50
CA LEU A 15 5.28 14.58 -7.18
C LEU A 15 6.37 15.03 -6.18
N ALA A 16 7.47 15.61 -6.69
CA ALA A 16 8.55 16.20 -5.89
C ALA A 16 8.26 17.64 -5.42
N ASP A 17 7.46 18.39 -6.18
CA ASP A 17 7.03 19.77 -5.87
C ASP A 17 5.63 19.81 -5.23
N SER A 18 4.91 18.69 -5.27
CA SER A 18 3.69 18.53 -4.50
C SER A 18 4.00 18.72 -3.02
N HIS A 19 3.42 19.76 -2.44
CA HIS A 19 3.33 20.06 -1.01
C HIS A 19 2.73 18.91 -0.16
N VAL A 20 2.38 17.80 -0.81
CA VAL A 20 1.87 16.54 -0.26
C VAL A 20 2.98 15.49 -0.05
N TYR A 21 4.18 15.68 -0.61
CA TYR A 21 5.28 14.74 -0.39
C TYR A 21 5.94 14.97 0.98
N VAL A 22 5.57 14.13 1.93
CA VAL A 22 6.29 13.98 3.20
C VAL A 22 7.27 12.82 3.03
N PRO A 23 8.60 13.01 3.16
CA PRO A 23 9.58 11.92 3.13
C PRO A 23 9.37 10.97 4.32
N ASP A 24 9.67 9.68 4.14
CA ASP A 24 9.55 8.68 5.20
C ASP A 24 10.55 8.97 6.32
N MET A 25 10.05 8.92 7.56
CA MET A 25 10.84 9.10 8.77
C MET A 25 11.07 7.74 9.42
N ASP A 26 12.21 7.56 10.10
CA ASP A 26 12.51 6.31 10.83
C ASP A 26 11.47 5.94 11.90
N THR A 27 10.70 6.93 12.36
CA THR A 27 9.63 6.77 13.35
C THR A 27 8.29 6.37 12.74
N ASP A 28 8.17 6.39 11.42
CA ASP A 28 6.94 6.01 10.73
C ASP A 28 6.73 4.50 10.82
N TYR A 29 5.48 4.09 10.98
CA TYR A 29 5.14 2.69 10.92
C TYR A 29 5.25 2.22 9.47
N HIS A 30 5.95 1.11 9.23
CA HIS A 30 6.07 0.53 7.90
C HIS A 30 5.37 -0.83 7.86
N SER A 31 4.47 -0.99 6.87
CA SER A 31 3.78 -2.26 6.66
C SER A 31 4.79 -3.37 6.38
N TYR A 32 4.68 -4.50 7.07
CA TYR A 32 5.54 -5.65 6.78
C TYR A 32 5.06 -6.43 5.53
N HIS A 33 3.87 -6.12 5.01
CA HIS A 33 3.38 -6.68 3.74
C HIS A 33 3.96 -5.96 2.55
N THR A 34 3.88 -4.63 2.55
CA THR A 34 4.14 -3.80 1.36
C THR A 34 5.35 -2.88 1.50
N GLY A 35 5.90 -2.75 2.72
CA GLY A 35 6.97 -1.81 3.03
C GLY A 35 6.53 -0.35 3.01
N LYS A 36 5.26 -0.03 2.71
CA LYS A 36 4.78 1.35 2.69
C LYS A 36 4.52 1.89 4.08
N SER A 37 4.81 3.17 4.27
CA SER A 37 4.64 3.87 5.53
C SER A 37 3.17 4.23 5.80
N ILE A 38 2.74 4.10 7.05
CA ILE A 38 1.52 4.69 7.60
C ILE A 38 1.98 5.83 8.50
N LYS A 39 1.79 7.07 8.04
CA LYS A 39 2.27 8.24 8.78
C LYS A 39 1.22 8.76 9.74
N THR A 40 1.73 9.40 10.77
CA THR A 40 0.93 10.14 11.73
C THR A 40 1.44 11.55 11.86
N ILE A 41 0.54 12.50 12.04
CA ILE A 41 0.87 13.86 12.45
C ILE A 41 0.61 14.01 13.95
N LYS A 42 1.34 14.92 14.59
CA LYS A 42 1.10 15.27 15.99
C LYS A 42 -0.30 15.87 16.13
N ASN A 43 -1.07 15.43 17.12
CA ASN A 43 -2.30 16.10 17.50
C ASN A 43 -1.94 17.46 18.14
N PRO A 44 -2.34 18.61 17.58
CA PRO A 44 -2.02 19.90 18.16
C PRO A 44 -2.71 20.14 19.50
N ASN A 45 -3.81 19.42 19.79
CA ASN A 45 -4.61 19.60 21.00
C ASN A 45 -4.98 18.23 21.64
N PRO A 46 -4.02 17.50 22.23
CA PRO A 46 -4.24 16.16 22.78
C PRO A 46 -5.21 16.12 23.97
N HIS A 47 -5.46 17.26 24.62
CA HIS A 47 -6.39 17.38 25.73
C HIS A 47 -7.86 17.52 25.31
N LEU A 48 -8.13 17.78 24.02
CA LEU A 48 -9.49 17.87 23.51
C LEU A 48 -9.98 16.49 23.05
N PRO A 49 -11.09 15.97 23.60
CA PRO A 49 -11.64 14.69 23.17
C PRO A 49 -12.10 14.81 21.72
N THR A 50 -11.35 14.19 20.82
CA THR A 50 -11.57 14.28 19.37
C THR A 50 -11.80 12.88 18.82
N LYS A 51 -12.99 12.62 18.29
CA LYS A 51 -13.28 11.40 17.54
C LYS A 51 -13.01 11.66 16.06
N VAL A 52 -12.17 10.83 15.45
CA VAL A 52 -11.83 10.91 14.02
C VAL A 52 -12.45 9.71 13.31
N THR A 53 -13.06 9.97 12.16
CA THR A 53 -13.62 8.95 11.27
C THR A 53 -13.16 9.23 9.85
N ASN A 54 -12.34 8.33 9.30
CA ASN A 54 -11.87 8.39 7.92
C ASN A 54 -12.59 7.31 7.12
N THR A 55 -13.37 7.70 6.12
CA THR A 55 -14.04 6.77 5.20
C THR A 55 -13.39 6.86 3.83
N LEU A 56 -12.88 5.72 3.36
CA LEU A 56 -12.21 5.57 2.08
C LEU A 56 -13.08 4.74 1.14
N ASN A 57 -13.17 5.16 -0.11
CA ASN A 57 -13.64 4.30 -1.19
C ASN A 57 -12.50 3.36 -1.56
N LEU A 58 -12.76 2.05 -1.57
CA LEU A 58 -11.74 1.06 -1.86
C LEU A 58 -11.59 0.89 -3.38
N PRO A 59 -10.36 0.94 -3.91
CA PRO A 59 -10.12 0.59 -5.29
C PRO A 59 -10.20 -0.93 -5.50
N PRO A 60 -10.32 -1.40 -6.74
CA PRO A 60 -10.13 -2.81 -7.05
C PRO A 60 -8.69 -3.23 -6.72
N PHE A 61 -8.54 -4.16 -5.79
CA PHE A 61 -7.24 -4.66 -5.37
C PHE A 61 -6.78 -5.84 -6.21
N CYS A 62 -7.68 -6.73 -6.60
CA CYS A 62 -7.41 -7.87 -7.46
C CYS A 62 -7.56 -7.46 -8.92
N THR A 63 -6.44 -7.30 -9.63
CA THR A 63 -6.43 -6.93 -11.05
C THR A 63 -7.09 -7.97 -11.97
N ALA A 64 -7.17 -9.23 -11.52
CA ALA A 64 -7.80 -10.30 -12.31
C ALA A 64 -9.32 -10.30 -12.22
N THR A 65 -9.88 -10.03 -11.04
CA THR A 65 -11.33 -10.12 -10.79
C THR A 65 -12.00 -8.77 -10.62
N MET A 66 -11.22 -7.70 -10.50
CA MET A 66 -11.68 -6.35 -10.14
C MET A 66 -12.38 -6.28 -8.78
N ASN A 67 -12.05 -7.21 -7.86
CA ASN A 67 -12.51 -7.19 -6.48
C ASN A 67 -11.55 -6.37 -5.59
N PRO A 68 -12.06 -5.61 -4.60
CA PRO A 68 -13.47 -5.33 -4.37
C PRO A 68 -14.05 -4.40 -5.45
N GLY A 69 -15.33 -4.58 -5.74
CA GLY A 69 -16.06 -3.82 -6.75
C GLY A 69 -16.39 -2.39 -6.32
N ALA A 70 -16.86 -1.58 -7.28
CA ALA A 70 -17.26 -0.20 -7.05
C ALA A 70 -18.33 -0.09 -5.95
N GLY A 71 -18.18 0.90 -5.07
CA GLY A 71 -19.04 1.11 -3.90
C GLY A 71 -18.53 0.45 -2.61
N SER A 72 -17.44 -0.32 -2.69
CA SER A 72 -16.79 -0.86 -1.49
C SER A 72 -16.13 0.25 -0.67
N THR A 73 -16.21 0.15 0.66
CA THR A 73 -15.73 1.20 1.57
C THR A 73 -14.94 0.63 2.74
N LEU A 74 -14.08 1.45 3.31
CA LEU A 74 -13.36 1.20 4.56
C LEU A 74 -13.48 2.43 5.45
N THR A 75 -14.02 2.25 6.64
CA THR A 75 -14.19 3.30 7.65
C THR A 75 -13.33 3.01 8.86
N ILE A 76 -12.38 3.90 9.14
CA ILE A 76 -11.48 3.83 10.28
C ILE A 76 -11.92 4.87 11.31
N THR A 77 -12.20 4.44 12.52
CA THR A 77 -12.64 5.31 13.63
C THR A 77 -11.74 5.16 14.83
N TYR A 78 -11.30 6.28 15.43
CA TYR A 78 -10.50 6.29 16.64
C TYR A 78 -10.69 7.59 17.43
N THR A 79 -10.34 7.57 18.71
CA THR A 79 -10.30 8.78 19.56
C THR A 79 -8.89 9.32 19.57
N ALA A 80 -8.63 10.47 18.94
CA ALA A 80 -7.29 11.04 18.84
C ALA A 80 -6.65 11.26 20.22
N LYS A 81 -5.40 10.82 20.36
CA LYS A 81 -4.54 11.07 21.52
C LYS A 81 -3.41 12.01 21.10
N GLU A 82 -2.16 11.56 21.17
CA GLU A 82 -0.98 12.32 20.73
C GLU A 82 -0.82 12.41 19.22
N LYS A 83 -1.49 11.50 18.48
CA LYS A 83 -1.32 11.30 17.04
C LYS A 83 -2.65 11.32 16.29
N LEU A 84 -2.59 11.77 15.05
CA LEU A 84 -3.65 11.71 14.04
C LEU A 84 -3.10 11.00 12.80
N LEU A 85 -3.93 10.25 12.06
CA LEU A 85 -3.52 9.69 10.78
C LEU A 85 -3.29 10.80 9.76
N GLU A 86 -2.22 10.66 9.00
CA GLU A 86 -1.98 11.50 7.82
C GLU A 86 -2.72 10.85 6.63
N VAL A 87 -3.60 11.61 5.99
CA VAL A 87 -4.58 11.07 5.04
C VAL A 87 -3.98 10.69 3.68
N PHE A 88 -2.94 11.41 3.22
CA PHE A 88 -2.34 11.16 1.92
C PHE A 88 -1.48 9.89 1.91
N THR A 89 -0.77 9.63 3.00
CA THR A 89 0.01 8.40 3.20
C THR A 89 -0.87 7.21 3.47
N LEU A 90 -2.02 7.41 4.13
CA LEU A 90 -3.03 6.35 4.27
C LEU A 90 -3.53 5.86 2.90
N GLU A 91 -3.81 6.77 1.95
CA GLU A 91 -4.19 6.38 0.60
C GLU A 91 -3.07 5.59 -0.11
N LYS A 92 -1.82 6.08 -0.04
CA LYS A 92 -0.66 5.37 -0.61
C LYS A 92 -0.47 3.97 -0.02
N TYR A 93 -0.67 3.84 1.29
CA TYR A 93 -0.64 2.57 1.99
C TYR A 93 -1.76 1.64 1.50
N ILE A 94 -3.01 2.10 1.41
CA ILE A 94 -4.12 1.28 0.90
C ILE A 94 -3.88 0.84 -0.55
N ASN A 95 -3.41 1.75 -1.41
CA ASN A 95 -3.10 1.43 -2.82
C ASN A 95 -1.94 0.44 -2.96
N SER A 96 -1.08 0.30 -1.95
CA SER A 96 0.02 -0.66 -1.97
C SER A 96 -0.43 -2.12 -1.95
N PHE A 97 -1.70 -2.38 -1.62
CA PHE A 97 -2.29 -3.70 -1.68
C PHE A 97 -2.79 -4.10 -3.08
N ILE A 98 -2.82 -3.19 -4.06
CA ILE A 98 -3.22 -3.53 -5.44
C ILE A 98 -2.25 -4.60 -5.99
N GLY A 99 -2.81 -5.75 -6.37
CA GLY A 99 -2.08 -6.93 -6.83
C GLY A 99 -1.35 -7.72 -5.72
N HIS A 100 -1.45 -7.30 -4.46
CA HIS A 100 -0.79 -7.98 -3.34
C HIS A 100 -1.47 -9.32 -3.01
N LYS A 101 -0.70 -10.32 -2.56
CA LYS A 101 -1.23 -11.68 -2.35
C LYS A 101 -2.33 -11.76 -1.30
N ILE A 102 -2.27 -10.88 -0.30
CA ILE A 102 -3.21 -10.85 0.81
C ILE A 102 -4.63 -10.44 0.41
N VAL A 103 -4.79 -9.73 -0.71
CA VAL A 103 -6.09 -9.17 -1.13
C VAL A 103 -7.07 -10.22 -1.64
N ARG A 104 -6.62 -11.48 -1.71
CA ARG A 104 -7.48 -12.63 -2.00
C ARG A 104 -8.48 -12.86 -0.87
N ASP A 105 -8.08 -12.58 0.37
CA ASP A 105 -8.88 -12.75 1.56
C ASP A 105 -9.23 -11.36 2.12
N VAL A 106 -10.37 -10.81 1.70
CA VAL A 106 -10.76 -9.42 2.01
C VAL A 106 -10.98 -9.19 3.51
N GLU A 107 -11.42 -10.22 4.22
CA GLU A 107 -11.56 -10.23 5.68
C GLU A 107 -10.20 -10.10 6.36
N TYR A 108 -9.21 -10.84 5.87
CA TYR A 108 -7.85 -10.81 6.41
C TYR A 108 -7.17 -9.47 6.08
N LEU A 109 -7.36 -8.94 4.87
CA LEU A 109 -6.93 -7.59 4.51
C LEU A 109 -7.48 -6.53 5.48
N ALA A 110 -8.78 -6.58 5.81
CA ALA A 110 -9.38 -5.63 6.75
C ALA A 110 -8.77 -5.73 8.16
N GLN A 111 -8.50 -6.96 8.63
CA GLN A 111 -7.85 -7.19 9.92
C GLN A 111 -6.42 -6.63 9.97
N GLU A 112 -5.66 -6.81 8.89
CA GLU A 112 -4.29 -6.30 8.79
C GLU A 112 -4.27 -4.78 8.75
N ILE A 113 -5.13 -4.15 7.93
CA ILE A 113 -5.25 -2.69 7.92
C ILE A 113 -5.61 -2.15 9.31
N ALA A 114 -6.59 -2.76 9.99
CA ALA A 114 -6.98 -2.34 11.33
C ALA A 114 -5.81 -2.44 12.34
N SER A 115 -5.04 -3.54 12.25
CA SER A 115 -3.90 -3.80 13.12
C SER A 115 -2.75 -2.81 12.87
N GLU A 116 -2.36 -2.62 11.61
CA GLU A 116 -1.27 -1.71 11.23
C GLU A 116 -1.61 -0.25 11.56
N VAL A 117 -2.85 0.18 11.35
CA VAL A 117 -3.32 1.52 11.71
C VAL A 117 -3.31 1.72 13.24
N ALA A 118 -3.76 0.74 14.01
CA ALA A 118 -3.72 0.80 15.47
C ALA A 118 -2.28 0.87 16.01
N LEU A 119 -1.35 0.15 15.38
CA LEU A 119 0.07 0.18 15.72
C LEU A 119 0.71 1.54 15.37
N ALA A 120 0.40 2.12 14.21
CA ALA A 120 0.91 3.43 13.79
C ALA A 120 0.47 4.55 14.74
N LEU A 121 -0.80 4.54 15.14
CA LEU A 121 -1.39 5.49 16.09
C LEU A 121 -1.00 5.22 17.56
N ASP A 122 -0.57 3.99 17.87
CA ASP A 122 -0.46 3.46 19.22
C ASP A 122 -1.76 3.66 20.04
N ASN A 123 -2.90 3.35 19.40
CA ASN A 123 -4.21 3.70 19.91
C ASN A 123 -5.29 2.72 19.50
N GLU A 124 -6.39 2.71 20.25
CA GLU A 124 -7.55 1.87 19.92
C GLU A 124 -8.22 2.35 18.64
N VAL A 125 -8.56 1.40 17.78
CA VAL A 125 -9.14 1.67 16.47
C VAL A 125 -10.29 0.71 16.25
N LYS A 126 -11.39 1.24 15.70
CA LYS A 126 -12.48 0.48 15.11
C LYS A 126 -12.41 0.61 13.59
N VAL A 127 -12.44 -0.50 12.88
CA VAL A 127 -12.52 -0.54 11.43
C VAL A 127 -13.81 -1.23 11.01
N GLU A 128 -14.52 -0.61 10.08
CA GLU A 128 -15.65 -1.21 9.39
C GLU A 128 -15.35 -1.24 7.90
N ALA A 129 -15.45 -2.40 7.26
CA ALA A 129 -15.18 -2.57 5.84
C ALA A 129 -16.39 -3.22 5.17
N GLU A 130 -16.87 -2.62 4.08
CA GLU A 130 -17.91 -3.18 3.23
C GLU A 130 -17.30 -3.49 1.87
N PHE A 131 -17.15 -4.77 1.56
CA PHE A 131 -16.63 -5.26 0.29
C PHE A 131 -17.79 -5.75 -0.58
N ILE A 132 -17.99 -5.11 -1.72
CA ILE A 132 -18.89 -5.57 -2.77
C ILE A 132 -18.09 -6.50 -3.67
N LEU A 133 -18.48 -7.78 -3.75
CA LEU A 133 -17.79 -8.76 -4.56
C LEU A 133 -18.45 -8.94 -5.93
N VAL A 134 -17.65 -8.78 -6.98
CA VAL A 134 -18.04 -8.95 -8.39
C VAL A 134 -17.61 -10.32 -8.91
N GLY A 135 -18.34 -10.81 -9.92
CA GLY A 135 -18.08 -12.12 -10.55
C GLY A 135 -18.84 -13.30 -9.93
N PHE A 136 -19.58 -13.08 -8.84
CA PHE A 136 -20.45 -14.08 -8.23
C PHE A 136 -21.85 -14.05 -8.84
N LYS A 137 -22.39 -15.21 -9.24
CA LYS A 137 -23.69 -15.36 -9.92
C LYS A 137 -24.86 -14.70 -9.16
N TYR A 138 -24.81 -14.73 -7.83
CA TYR A 138 -25.91 -14.27 -6.98
C TYR A 138 -25.68 -12.89 -6.36
N GLY A 139 -24.56 -12.24 -6.69
CA GLY A 139 -24.06 -11.09 -5.93
C GLY A 139 -23.61 -11.51 -4.53
N GLN A 140 -22.52 -10.92 -4.05
CA GLN A 140 -22.06 -11.17 -2.68
C GLN A 140 -21.45 -9.89 -2.13
N SER A 141 -21.70 -9.62 -0.86
CA SER A 141 -20.97 -8.60 -0.11
C SER A 141 -20.45 -9.19 1.20
N VAL A 142 -19.36 -8.62 1.69
CA VAL A 142 -18.73 -8.99 2.95
C VAL A 142 -18.63 -7.73 3.79
N HIS A 143 -19.23 -7.77 4.98
CA HIS A 143 -19.12 -6.70 5.96
C HIS A 143 -18.26 -7.16 7.14
N CYS A 144 -17.17 -6.45 7.40
CA CYS A 144 -16.25 -6.74 8.49
C CYS A 144 -16.31 -5.62 9.52
N GLN A 145 -16.37 -5.98 10.80
CA GLN A 145 -16.18 -5.06 11.92
C GLN A 145 -15.04 -5.58 12.78
N ILE A 146 -13.99 -4.76 12.90
CA ILE A 146 -12.78 -5.10 13.64
C ILE A 146 -12.57 -4.05 14.72
N GLU A 147 -12.31 -4.51 15.94
CA GLU A 147 -11.94 -3.65 17.06
C GLU A 147 -10.57 -4.07 17.59
N VAL A 148 -9.63 -3.13 17.55
CA VAL A 148 -8.27 -3.32 18.07
C VAL A 148 -8.15 -2.51 19.35
N ASN A 149 -8.24 -3.19 20.50
CA ASN A 149 -8.14 -2.58 21.82
C ASN A 149 -6.69 -2.55 22.33
N GLN A 150 -6.44 -1.89 23.46
CA GLN A 150 -5.09 -1.78 24.05
C GLN A 150 -4.40 -3.13 24.35
N ALA A 151 -5.16 -4.17 24.69
CA ALA A 151 -4.60 -5.50 24.93
C ALA A 151 -4.11 -6.14 23.62
N ALA A 152 -4.92 -6.04 22.56
CA ALA A 152 -4.55 -6.50 21.23
C ALA A 152 -3.31 -5.76 20.71
N ILE A 153 -3.24 -4.43 20.85
CA ILE A 153 -2.07 -3.63 20.42
C ILE A 153 -0.78 -4.14 21.05
N LYS A 154 -0.79 -4.47 22.35
CA LYS A 154 0.41 -4.98 23.05
C LYS A 154 0.89 -6.31 22.46
N LEU A 155 -0.02 -7.22 22.13
CA LEU A 155 0.30 -8.50 21.49
C LEU A 155 0.81 -8.28 20.06
N LEU A 156 0.08 -7.47 19.28
CA LEU A 156 0.42 -7.15 17.90
C LEU A 156 1.79 -6.48 17.77
N LYS A 157 2.16 -5.57 18.70
CA LYS A 157 3.50 -4.95 18.70
C LYS A 157 4.63 -5.98 18.72
N GLN A 158 4.47 -7.06 19.50
CA GLN A 158 5.48 -8.12 19.57
C GLN A 158 5.49 -8.97 18.30
N GLU A 159 4.31 -9.38 17.82
CA GLU A 159 4.18 -10.21 16.63
C GLU A 159 4.68 -9.49 15.38
N TYR A 160 4.24 -8.25 15.15
CA TYR A 160 4.57 -7.46 13.97
C TYR A 160 6.02 -7.01 13.96
N LYS A 161 6.63 -6.81 15.13
CA LYS A 161 8.08 -6.58 15.22
C LYS A 161 8.85 -7.74 14.61
N ASN A 162 8.47 -8.98 14.93
CA ASN A 162 9.15 -10.16 14.38
C ASN A 162 8.93 -10.27 12.87
N LYS A 163 7.68 -10.10 12.41
CA LYS A 163 7.34 -10.11 10.97
C LYS A 163 8.11 -9.05 10.19
N TYR A 164 8.23 -7.84 10.74
CA TYR A 164 8.99 -6.76 10.11
C TYR A 164 10.49 -7.07 10.05
N LEU A 165 11.08 -7.65 11.10
CA LEU A 165 12.48 -8.06 11.08
C LEU A 165 12.75 -9.12 10.01
N GLU A 166 11.85 -10.09 9.86
CA GLU A 166 11.93 -11.08 8.77
C GLU A 166 11.80 -10.44 7.39
N PHE A 167 10.87 -9.48 7.24
CA PHE A 167 10.72 -8.70 6.00
C PHE A 167 12.01 -7.93 5.68
N ALA A 168 12.57 -7.20 6.64
CA ALA A 168 13.80 -6.43 6.47
C ALA A 168 15.00 -7.34 6.12
N GLN A 169 15.09 -8.51 6.74
CA GLN A 169 16.13 -9.49 6.42
C GLN A 169 15.99 -10.02 4.99
N LYS A 170 14.77 -10.35 4.55
CA LYS A 170 14.49 -10.80 3.18
C LYS A 170 14.75 -9.69 2.16
N ALA A 171 14.41 -8.43 2.49
CA ALA A 171 14.73 -7.27 1.67
C ALA A 171 16.24 -7.09 1.52
N ALA A 172 17.01 -7.15 2.62
CA ALA A 172 18.46 -7.07 2.59
C ALA A 172 19.13 -8.20 1.80
N GLN A 173 18.48 -9.37 1.72
CA GLN A 173 18.90 -10.50 0.90
C GLN A 173 18.46 -10.40 -0.57
N GLY A 174 17.76 -9.34 -0.97
CA GLY A 174 17.23 -9.16 -2.33
C GLY A 174 16.12 -10.15 -2.70
N GLN A 175 15.50 -10.80 -1.71
CA GLN A 175 14.43 -11.78 -1.93
C GLN A 175 13.06 -11.12 -2.13
N ILE A 176 12.93 -9.85 -1.77
CA ILE A 176 11.72 -9.07 -1.99
C ILE A 176 11.92 -8.27 -3.27
N PRO A 177 11.15 -8.54 -4.33
CA PRO A 177 11.26 -7.77 -5.56
C PRO A 177 10.87 -6.32 -5.26
N GLU A 178 11.80 -5.40 -5.51
CA GLU A 178 11.56 -3.98 -5.34
C GLU A 178 10.57 -3.53 -6.42
N PHE A 179 9.32 -3.27 -6.02
CA PHE A 179 8.33 -2.73 -6.95
C PHE A 179 8.64 -1.25 -7.18
N LYS A 180 9.36 -0.96 -8.26
CA LYS A 180 9.52 0.40 -8.74
C LYS A 180 8.22 0.82 -9.42
N ASP A 181 7.41 1.54 -8.66
CA ASP A 181 6.26 2.25 -9.20
C ASP A 181 6.78 3.36 -10.13
N THR A 182 6.81 3.06 -11.42
CA THR A 182 7.26 3.98 -12.46
C THR A 182 6.13 4.83 -13.02
N GLN A 183 4.88 4.53 -12.65
CA GLN A 183 3.71 5.24 -13.14
C GLN A 183 3.34 6.37 -12.17
N THR A 184 3.18 7.56 -12.71
CA THR A 184 2.58 8.69 -12.00
C THR A 184 1.12 8.39 -11.65
N PHE A 185 0.58 9.11 -10.67
CA PHE A 185 -0.85 9.03 -10.34
C PHE A 185 -1.73 9.32 -11.57
N MET A 186 -1.36 10.34 -12.36
CA MET A 186 -2.11 10.73 -13.56
C MET A 186 -2.09 9.66 -14.65
N GLU A 187 -0.97 8.95 -14.83
CA GLU A 187 -0.89 7.82 -15.76
C GLU A 187 -1.82 6.68 -15.35
N ARG A 188 -1.94 6.40 -14.05
CA ARG A 188 -2.89 5.39 -13.54
C ARG A 188 -4.34 5.80 -13.73
N VAL A 189 -4.68 7.07 -13.47
CA VAL A 189 -6.02 7.59 -13.72
C VAL A 189 -6.35 7.58 -15.22
N ALA A 190 -5.37 7.91 -16.07
CA ALA A 190 -5.50 7.84 -17.51
C ALA A 190 -5.68 6.40 -18.02
N GLU A 191 -4.95 5.42 -17.49
CA GLU A 191 -5.13 4.00 -17.83
C GLU A 191 -6.49 3.45 -17.36
N GLN A 192 -6.94 3.86 -16.18
CA GLN A 192 -8.28 3.49 -15.68
C GLN A 192 -9.41 4.12 -16.51
N THR A 193 -9.21 5.30 -17.06
CA THR A 193 -10.20 5.97 -17.93
C THR A 193 -10.10 5.53 -19.40
N ALA A 194 -8.92 5.09 -19.86
CA ALA A 194 -8.67 4.62 -21.23
C ALA A 194 -8.97 3.12 -21.41
N SER A 195 -8.93 2.32 -20.35
CA SER A 195 -9.34 0.91 -20.41
C SER A 195 -10.87 0.80 -20.55
N LYS A 196 -11.34 0.88 -21.80
CA LYS A 196 -12.66 0.36 -22.16
C LYS A 196 -12.65 -1.13 -21.81
N CYS A 197 -13.41 -1.51 -20.78
CA CYS A 197 -13.66 -2.91 -20.45
C CYS A 197 -14.04 -3.66 -21.73
N PRO A 198 -13.32 -4.71 -22.12
CA PRO A 198 -13.76 -5.60 -23.19
C PRO A 198 -14.80 -6.54 -22.59
N VAL A 199 -15.95 -6.01 -22.21
CA VAL A 199 -17.15 -6.84 -22.10
C VAL A 199 -17.89 -6.64 -23.40
N ASP A 200 -17.49 -7.44 -24.40
CA ASP A 200 -18.25 -7.58 -25.62
C ASP A 200 -19.56 -8.31 -25.28
N HIS A 201 -20.56 -7.55 -24.84
CA HIS A 201 -21.90 -8.06 -24.56
C HIS A 201 -22.61 -8.58 -25.82
N GLN A 202 -22.01 -8.51 -27.02
CA GLN A 202 -22.60 -9.06 -28.23
C GLN A 202 -22.24 -10.54 -28.47
N ALA A 203 -21.26 -11.12 -27.77
CA ALA A 203 -20.87 -12.52 -27.99
C ALA A 203 -21.69 -13.56 -27.18
N LEU A 204 -22.41 -13.16 -26.12
CA LEU A 204 -23.16 -14.10 -25.26
C LEU A 204 -24.64 -14.29 -25.65
N ALA A 205 -25.10 -13.69 -26.76
CA ALA A 205 -26.47 -13.87 -27.25
C ALA A 205 -26.58 -14.79 -28.49
N GLN A 206 -25.47 -15.36 -28.99
CA GLN A 206 -25.47 -16.16 -30.23
C GLN A 206 -24.79 -17.54 -30.15
N GLU A 207 -24.42 -18.02 -28.97
CA GLU A 207 -23.99 -19.43 -28.79
C GLU A 207 -25.08 -20.26 -28.13
N ASN A 208 -26.21 -20.42 -28.83
CA ASN A 208 -27.14 -21.54 -28.63
C ASN A 208 -27.77 -21.95 -29.97
N ALA A 209 -26.96 -21.94 -31.03
CA ALA A 209 -27.31 -22.58 -32.27
C ALA A 209 -26.04 -23.09 -32.97
N VAL A 210 -26.15 -24.32 -33.45
CA VAL A 210 -25.29 -25.00 -34.42
C VAL A 210 -24.20 -25.91 -33.84
N VAL A 211 -24.55 -27.19 -33.96
CA VAL A 211 -23.80 -28.42 -33.80
C VAL A 211 -23.01 -28.71 -35.10
N ASP A 212 -21.89 -29.44 -34.95
CA ASP A 212 -21.10 -30.18 -35.97
C ASP A 212 -20.25 -29.40 -36.99
N ASN A 213 -18.90 -29.50 -36.92
CA ASN A 213 -18.12 -30.60 -37.52
C ASN A 213 -16.58 -30.37 -37.53
N ALA A 214 -15.86 -31.43 -37.14
CA ALA A 214 -14.62 -32.00 -37.68
C ALA A 214 -13.37 -31.16 -38.10
N SER A 215 -12.25 -31.54 -37.47
CA SER A 215 -10.93 -31.91 -38.06
C SER A 215 -10.01 -30.86 -38.74
N SER A 216 -8.82 -30.63 -38.16
CA SER A 216 -7.53 -31.24 -38.59
C SER A 216 -6.26 -30.38 -38.31
N VAL A 217 -5.29 -31.03 -37.65
CA VAL A 217 -3.81 -31.10 -37.85
C VAL A 217 -3.08 -29.92 -38.54
N THR A 218 -2.06 -29.33 -37.87
CA THR A 218 -0.61 -29.37 -38.24
C THR A 218 0.27 -28.46 -37.35
N LYS A 219 1.58 -28.67 -37.46
CA LYS A 219 2.67 -28.42 -36.49
C LYS A 219 3.45 -27.10 -36.70
N ASP A 220 4.28 -26.85 -35.69
CA ASP A 220 5.69 -26.37 -35.72
C ASP A 220 6.04 -24.86 -35.67
N LYS A 221 6.68 -24.53 -34.53
CA LYS A 221 7.94 -23.77 -34.32
C LYS A 221 8.28 -22.59 -35.25
N LYS A 222 8.51 -21.43 -34.62
CA LYS A 222 9.80 -20.73 -34.72
C LYS A 222 10.04 -19.68 -33.62
N ALA A 223 11.28 -19.68 -33.14
CA ALA A 223 11.88 -18.72 -32.21
C ALA A 223 12.45 -17.50 -32.94
N SER A 224 12.57 -16.37 -32.23
CA SER A 224 13.59 -15.29 -32.40
C SER A 224 13.17 -14.08 -31.55
N LYS A 225 14.00 -13.12 -31.16
CA LYS A 225 15.40 -13.01 -30.73
C LYS A 225 15.48 -11.59 -30.11
N ALA A 226 16.37 -11.42 -29.14
CA ALA A 226 16.56 -10.22 -28.31
C ALA A 226 16.79 -8.88 -29.05
N THR A 227 16.59 -7.77 -28.33
CA THR A 227 17.40 -6.55 -28.53
C THR A 227 17.55 -5.73 -27.24
N LYS A 228 18.78 -5.23 -27.06
CA LYS A 228 19.28 -4.37 -25.97
C LYS A 228 19.02 -2.89 -26.25
N GLY A 229 18.92 -2.09 -25.19
CA GLY A 229 19.40 -0.70 -25.13
C GLY A 229 19.00 -0.04 -23.80
N LYS A 230 19.56 1.07 -23.34
CA LYS A 230 20.93 1.57 -23.17
C LYS A 230 20.84 2.64 -22.06
N LYS A 231 21.94 2.89 -21.34
CA LYS A 231 22.11 3.77 -20.17
C LYS A 231 21.59 5.22 -20.34
N GLY A 232 21.15 5.79 -19.21
CA GLY A 232 21.21 7.23 -18.91
C GLY A 232 21.77 7.46 -17.49
N LYS A 233 22.83 8.27 -17.39
CA LYS A 233 23.29 9.00 -16.17
C LYS A 233 22.43 10.27 -16.07
N GLY A 234 22.17 10.94 -14.94
CA GLY A 234 22.59 10.90 -13.54
C GLY A 234 22.15 12.22 -12.89
N VAL A 235 22.11 12.35 -11.56
CA VAL A 235 22.21 13.64 -10.83
C VAL A 235 22.78 13.34 -9.42
N ASP A 236 23.82 14.07 -9.05
CA ASP A 236 24.46 14.10 -7.74
C ASP A 236 23.67 14.98 -6.75
N SER A 237 23.49 14.51 -5.51
CA SER A 237 23.16 15.36 -4.37
C SER A 237 23.97 14.92 -3.15
N ASN A 238 25.00 15.70 -2.83
CA ASN A 238 25.90 15.49 -1.71
C ASN A 238 25.18 15.71 -0.37
N SER A 239 24.91 14.63 0.35
CA SER A 239 24.77 14.59 1.81
C SER A 239 25.65 13.43 2.29
N PRO A 240 26.60 13.62 3.22
CA PRO A 240 27.54 12.57 3.62
C PRO A 240 26.91 11.46 4.48
N TYR A 241 25.60 11.52 4.74
CA TYR A 241 24.89 10.47 5.47
C TYR A 241 23.80 9.89 4.57
N ALA A 242 23.99 8.65 4.14
CA ALA A 242 22.89 7.85 3.61
C ALA A 242 22.02 7.41 4.80
N ASP A 243 20.82 7.97 4.90
CA ASP A 243 19.84 7.73 5.99
C ASP A 243 19.46 6.23 6.17
N ALA A 244 19.87 5.36 5.26
CA ALA A 244 19.55 3.93 5.25
C ALA A 244 20.37 3.04 6.23
N LYS A 245 21.26 3.58 7.07
CA LYS A 245 22.23 2.76 7.86
C LYS A 245 22.10 2.80 9.38
N VAL A 246 21.14 3.53 9.96
CA VAL A 246 20.98 3.58 11.43
C VAL A 246 19.84 2.67 11.89
N CYS A 247 20.12 1.83 12.89
CA CYS A 247 19.18 0.88 13.47
C CYS A 247 18.07 1.63 14.23
N PRO A 248 16.77 1.48 13.88
CA PRO A 248 15.67 2.30 14.43
C PRO A 248 15.37 2.05 15.92
N PHE A 249 16.06 1.07 16.52
CA PHE A 249 15.91 0.70 17.93
C PHE A 249 17.04 1.26 18.83
N VAL A 250 17.98 2.03 18.26
CA VAL A 250 19.07 2.68 19.01
C VAL A 250 18.86 4.18 18.97
N PRO A 251 18.74 4.86 20.12
CA PRO A 251 18.76 6.32 20.17
C PRO A 251 20.02 6.87 19.49
N LYS A 252 19.89 7.95 18.72
CA LYS A 252 20.97 8.49 17.86
C LYS A 252 22.25 8.78 18.61
N GLU A 253 22.15 9.15 19.88
CA GLU A 253 23.28 9.46 20.76
C GLU A 253 24.15 8.23 21.08
N LYS A 254 23.58 7.03 20.91
CA LYS A 254 24.25 5.73 21.12
C LYS A 254 24.69 5.06 19.83
N ALA A 255 24.33 5.60 18.66
CA ALA A 255 24.74 5.11 17.35
C ALA A 255 26.03 5.80 16.88
N GLN A 256 27.08 5.77 17.71
CA GLN A 256 28.40 6.29 17.37
C GLN A 256 29.20 5.26 16.56
N PRO A 257 30.18 5.68 15.74
CA PRO A 257 31.08 4.75 15.08
C PRO A 257 31.75 3.80 16.08
N GLY A 258 31.82 2.52 15.72
CA GLY A 258 32.25 1.42 16.59
C GLY A 258 31.18 0.86 17.53
N ALA A 259 30.04 1.54 17.74
CA ALA A 259 28.92 0.96 18.49
C ALA A 259 28.25 -0.15 17.67
N LYS A 260 27.75 -1.19 18.34
CA LYS A 260 26.99 -2.28 17.70
C LYS A 260 25.50 -2.03 17.85
N CYS A 261 24.73 -2.15 16.78
CA CYS A 261 23.27 -2.19 16.90
C CYS A 261 22.90 -3.43 17.75
N PRO A 262 22.13 -3.27 18.84
CA PRO A 262 21.74 -4.37 19.73
C PRO A 262 20.75 -5.32 19.06
N VAL A 263 20.23 -4.96 17.88
CA VAL A 263 19.26 -5.75 17.11
C VAL A 263 19.92 -6.53 15.99
N THR A 264 20.86 -5.94 15.24
CA THR A 264 21.51 -6.59 14.09
C THR A 264 22.92 -7.10 14.41
N GLY A 265 23.55 -6.64 15.50
CA GLY A 265 24.93 -6.95 15.86
C GLY A 265 26.00 -6.29 14.99
N LEU A 266 25.60 -5.59 13.93
CA LEU A 266 26.50 -4.87 13.02
C LEU A 266 27.07 -3.63 13.71
N SER A 267 28.36 -3.40 13.53
CA SER A 267 29.02 -2.15 13.94
C SER A 267 28.68 -1.03 12.97
N TYR A 268 28.44 0.17 13.50
CA TYR A 268 28.48 1.38 12.69
C TYR A 268 29.94 1.63 12.33
N GLU A 269 30.34 1.33 11.09
CA GLU A 269 31.71 1.57 10.64
C GLU A 269 31.94 3.06 10.37
N ASP A 270 33.15 3.53 10.69
CA ASP A 270 33.65 4.80 10.18
C ASP A 270 33.77 4.70 8.67
N VAL A 271 33.00 5.51 7.94
CA VAL A 271 33.23 5.70 6.52
C VAL A 271 34.42 6.65 6.43
N GLU A 272 35.62 6.13 6.14
CA GLU A 272 36.76 6.97 5.78
C GLU A 272 36.35 7.82 4.55
N GLU A 273 36.49 9.15 4.68
CA GLU A 273 36.16 10.15 3.65
C GLU A 273 36.97 9.99 2.35
#